data_AF-A0A395MFK3-F1
#
_entry.id   AF-A0A395MFK3-F1
#
_cell.length_a   1.000
_cell.length_b   1.000
_cell.length_c   1.000
_cell.angle_alpha   90.00
_cell.angle_beta   90.00
_cell.angle_gamma   90.00
#
_symmetry.space_group_name_H-M   'P 1'
#
loop_
_entity.id
_entity.type
_entity.pdbx_description
1 polymer ?
#
loop_
_entity_poly.entity_id
_entity_poly.type
_entity_poly.pdbx_seq_one_letter_code
_entity_poly.pdbx_strand_id
1 'polypeptide(L)'
;IRSRTRRLFLVSLGVPVDLDEILPASKQKKLVLPSLNVPGLSPRNSTDSRSVSRLRQGEGNNSSTSVDTQGKPSASSRKRRGPPPQPELDLVAARHLCQTTDEALDGMTDDELKAHIAKLEGLEEAAKEALEYWKKRTDEKIGDREAFEGVIENLVKHARKVRK
;
A
#
# COMPACT_ATOMS: atom_id res chain seq x y z
N ILE A 1 7.45 20.89 39.97
CA ILE A 1 6.35 21.30 39.05
C ILE A 1 6.40 20.60 37.68
N ARG A 2 7.30 19.62 37.45
CA ARG A 2 7.62 19.07 36.12
C ARG A 2 6.99 17.69 35.82
N SER A 3 5.73 17.44 36.21
CA SER A 3 5.05 16.16 35.91
C SER A 3 4.29 16.24 34.58
N ARG A 4 4.60 15.35 33.63
CA ARG A 4 3.96 15.27 32.30
C ARG A 4 2.44 15.10 32.40
N THR A 5 1.98 14.24 33.30
CA THR A 5 0.55 13.98 33.50
C THR A 5 -0.18 15.23 34.00
N ARG A 6 0.42 15.97 34.93
CA ARG A 6 -0.17 17.22 35.46
C ARG A 6 -0.27 18.30 34.38
N ARG A 7 0.69 18.37 33.46
CA ARG A 7 0.66 19.30 32.32
C ARG A 7 -0.43 18.94 31.30
N LEU A 8 -0.55 17.66 30.93
CA LEU A 8 -1.65 17.20 30.04
C LEU A 8 -3.02 17.53 30.63
N PHE A 9 -3.19 17.32 31.95
CA PHE A 9 -4.43 17.65 32.64
C PHE A 9 -4.75 19.16 32.59
N LEU A 10 -3.76 20.02 32.82
CA LEU A 10 -3.95 21.48 32.76
C LEU A 10 -4.28 21.98 31.35
N VAL A 11 -3.70 21.35 30.31
CA VAL A 11 -4.06 21.62 28.90
C VAL A 11 -5.51 21.23 28.62
N SER A 12 -5.97 20.07 29.11
CA SER A 12 -7.39 19.67 28.99
C SER A 12 -8.35 20.62 29.73
N LEU A 13 -7.87 21.31 30.77
CA LEU A 13 -8.64 22.34 31.49
C LEU A 13 -8.56 23.73 30.84
N GLY A 14 -7.83 23.89 29.72
CA GLY A 14 -7.69 25.18 29.03
C GLY A 14 -6.81 26.19 29.76
N VAL A 15 -5.99 25.75 30.72
CA VAL A 15 -5.04 26.62 31.42
C VAL A 15 -3.84 26.88 30.50
N PRO A 16 -3.38 28.15 30.33
CA PRO A 16 -2.20 28.45 29.52
C PRO A 16 -0.94 27.83 30.14
N VAL A 17 -0.28 26.95 29.40
CA VAL A 17 0.96 26.26 29.82
C VAL A 17 1.94 26.31 28.65
N ASP A 18 3.24 26.52 28.93
CA ASP A 18 4.29 26.60 27.91
C ASP A 18 4.37 25.32 27.07
N LEU A 19 3.99 25.42 25.78
CA LEU A 19 3.84 24.30 24.85
C LEU A 19 5.19 23.72 24.38
N ASP A 20 6.28 24.47 24.55
CA ASP A 20 7.62 24.08 24.06
C ASP A 20 8.21 22.89 24.82
N GLU A 21 7.74 22.62 26.05
CA GLU A 21 8.19 21.47 26.86
C GLU A 21 7.31 20.20 26.70
N ILE A 22 6.20 20.30 25.95
CA ILE A 22 5.27 19.18 25.68
C ILE A 22 5.28 18.76 24.21
N LEU A 23 5.84 19.57 23.33
CA LEU A 23 6.23 19.12 22.01
C LEU A 23 7.48 18.24 22.12
N PRO A 24 7.54 17.08 21.44
CA PRO A 24 8.78 16.32 21.32
C PRO A 24 9.86 17.28 20.84
N ALA A 25 10.90 17.50 21.66
CA ALA A 25 11.94 18.50 21.41
C ALA A 25 12.34 18.49 19.94
N SER A 26 12.20 19.65 19.30
CA SER A 26 12.27 19.92 17.86
C SER A 26 13.58 19.49 17.19
N LYS A 27 13.83 18.19 17.14
CA LYS A 27 14.71 17.54 16.18
C LYS A 27 13.84 16.99 15.08
N GLN A 28 13.15 17.90 14.39
CA GLN A 28 12.41 17.58 13.18
C GLN A 28 13.43 17.09 12.16
N LYS A 29 13.54 15.76 12.00
CA LYS A 29 14.09 15.20 10.77
C LYS A 29 13.22 15.76 9.66
N LYS A 30 13.82 16.52 8.74
CA LYS A 30 13.12 17.16 7.61
C LYS A 30 12.08 16.18 7.08
N LEU A 31 10.83 16.63 7.02
CA LEU A 31 9.76 15.91 6.33
C LEU A 31 10.18 15.81 4.86
N VAL A 32 10.81 14.70 4.50
CA VAL A 32 11.08 14.36 3.11
C VAL A 32 9.79 13.74 2.60
N LEU A 33 9.05 14.50 1.80
CA LEU A 33 7.91 13.97 1.08
C LEU A 33 8.45 12.97 0.02
N PRO A 34 7.90 11.76 -0.08
CA PRO A 34 8.12 10.90 -1.24
C PRO A 34 7.79 11.71 -2.49
N SER A 35 8.75 11.82 -3.41
CA SER A 35 8.66 12.66 -4.60
C SER A 35 7.46 12.24 -5.45
N LEU A 36 6.40 13.03 -5.41
CA LEU A 36 5.33 13.00 -6.40
C LEU A 36 5.92 13.58 -7.69
N ASN A 37 6.11 12.73 -8.70
CA ASN A 37 6.65 13.13 -9.99
C ASN A 37 5.57 13.89 -10.77
N VAL A 38 5.41 15.19 -10.48
CA VAL A 38 4.56 16.10 -11.25
C VAL A 38 5.31 16.45 -12.54
N PRO A 39 4.82 16.07 -13.73
CA PRO A 39 5.46 16.43 -14.98
C PRO A 39 5.18 17.90 -15.27
N GLY A 40 6.23 18.71 -15.26
CA GLY A 40 6.22 20.04 -15.86
C GLY A 40 6.00 21.19 -14.89
N LEU A 41 7.02 21.51 -14.10
CA LEU A 41 7.41 22.88 -13.73
C LEU A 41 8.80 22.79 -13.08
N SER A 42 9.80 23.32 -13.77
CA SER A 42 11.20 23.29 -13.37
C SER A 42 11.52 24.46 -12.43
N PRO A 43 12.06 24.23 -11.23
CA PRO A 43 12.84 25.25 -10.53
C PRO A 43 14.31 24.93 -10.74
N ARG A 44 14.97 25.78 -11.52
CA ARG A 44 16.42 25.85 -11.69
C ARG A 44 17.07 25.88 -10.30
N ASN A 45 17.74 24.80 -9.90
CA ASN A 45 18.79 24.91 -8.88
C ASN A 45 20.11 25.14 -9.61
N SER A 46 20.79 26.19 -9.18
CA SER A 46 22.06 26.67 -9.69
C SER A 46 23.21 25.91 -9.02
N THR A 47 24.15 25.47 -9.85
CA THR A 47 25.60 25.32 -9.57
C THR A 47 25.99 24.58 -8.28
N ASP A 48 26.31 23.29 -8.40
CA ASP A 48 27.63 22.83 -7.95
C ASP A 48 28.17 21.75 -8.89
N SER A 49 29.33 22.07 -9.44
CA SER A 49 30.15 21.28 -10.32
C SER A 49 30.99 20.30 -9.51
N ARG A 50 30.81 18.99 -9.71
CA ARG A 50 31.88 17.98 -9.53
C ARG A 50 31.51 16.64 -10.18
N SER A 51 31.94 16.53 -11.43
CA SER A 51 32.20 15.28 -12.13
C SER A 51 33.25 14.44 -11.39
N VAL A 52 32.94 13.20 -11.02
CA VAL A 52 33.98 12.16 -10.86
C VAL A 52 33.46 10.82 -11.36
N SER A 53 33.89 10.50 -12.58
CA SER A 53 33.85 9.19 -13.20
C SER A 53 34.84 8.22 -12.53
N ARG A 54 34.49 6.93 -12.54
CA ARG A 54 35.35 5.73 -12.44
C ARG A 54 36.13 5.53 -11.13
N LEU A 55 35.76 4.46 -10.42
CA LEU A 55 36.75 3.47 -10.00
C LEU A 55 36.14 2.06 -10.06
N ARG A 56 36.69 1.25 -10.97
CA ARG A 56 36.52 -0.21 -11.02
C ARG A 56 37.62 -0.82 -10.15
N GLN A 57 37.26 -1.60 -9.14
CA GLN A 57 38.02 -2.71 -8.54
C GLN A 57 37.10 -3.24 -7.41
N GLY A 58 36.70 -4.50 -7.31
CA GLY A 58 37.29 -5.72 -7.81
C GLY A 58 37.72 -6.55 -6.61
N GLU A 59 36.77 -7.24 -5.96
CA GLU A 59 37.09 -8.38 -5.10
C GLU A 59 35.86 -9.28 -4.93
N GLY A 60 36.10 -10.58 -5.09
CA GLY A 60 35.09 -11.58 -5.39
C GLY A 60 34.30 -12.03 -4.16
N ASN A 61 33.00 -12.23 -4.39
CA ASN A 61 32.26 -13.26 -3.68
C ASN A 61 31.14 -13.78 -4.60
N ASN A 62 31.54 -14.66 -5.50
CA ASN A 62 30.66 -15.29 -6.48
C ASN A 62 30.20 -16.63 -5.89
N SER A 63 29.16 -16.60 -5.05
CA SER A 63 28.45 -17.81 -4.66
C SER A 63 27.11 -17.88 -5.41
N SER A 64 27.17 -18.25 -6.69
CA SER A 64 25.99 -18.68 -7.45
C SER A 64 26.10 -20.18 -7.70
N THR A 65 25.31 -20.98 -6.98
CA THR A 65 25.06 -22.39 -7.34
C THR A 65 24.12 -22.40 -8.55
N SER A 66 24.68 -22.27 -9.74
CA SER A 66 24.00 -22.44 -11.02
C SER A 66 24.21 -23.88 -11.47
N VAL A 67 23.19 -24.71 -11.36
CA VAL A 67 23.16 -26.05 -11.96
C VAL A 67 22.76 -25.92 -13.42
N ASP A 68 23.67 -26.32 -14.29
CA ASP A 68 23.56 -26.26 -15.73
C ASP A 68 22.42 -27.18 -16.24
N THR A 69 21.49 -26.62 -17.00
CA THR A 69 20.66 -27.39 -17.94
C THR A 69 20.78 -26.77 -19.32
N GLN A 70 21.61 -27.40 -20.15
CA GLN A 70 21.72 -27.12 -21.57
C GLN A 70 20.37 -27.40 -22.26
N GLY A 71 19.66 -26.35 -22.63
CA GLY A 71 18.42 -26.43 -23.40
C GLY A 71 18.14 -25.10 -24.09
N LYS A 72 18.30 -25.08 -25.42
CA LYS A 72 18.03 -23.97 -26.36
C LYS A 72 16.89 -23.03 -25.94
N PRO A 73 17.05 -21.69 -25.97
CA PRO A 73 15.94 -20.78 -25.72
C PRO A 73 15.09 -20.65 -27.00
N SER A 74 14.12 -21.55 -27.16
CA SER A 74 13.05 -21.33 -28.14
C SER A 74 12.15 -20.22 -27.62
N ALA A 75 12.07 -19.14 -28.40
CA ALA A 75 11.16 -18.03 -28.21
C ALA A 75 9.72 -18.51 -27.97
N SER A 76 9.19 -18.18 -26.79
CA SER A 76 7.78 -17.90 -26.46
C SER A 76 7.55 -18.25 -24.99
N SER A 77 8.07 -17.38 -24.10
CA SER A 77 7.49 -17.29 -22.76
C SER A 77 6.04 -16.80 -22.93
N ARG A 78 5.11 -17.73 -23.18
CA ARG A 78 3.70 -17.55 -22.87
C ARG A 78 3.67 -17.10 -21.42
N LYS A 79 3.58 -15.78 -21.21
CA LYS A 79 3.24 -15.20 -19.91
C LYS A 79 2.01 -15.97 -19.47
N ARG A 80 2.19 -16.88 -18.53
CA ARG A 80 1.07 -17.53 -17.83
C ARG A 80 0.23 -16.36 -17.37
N ARG A 81 -0.96 -16.20 -17.95
CA ARG A 81 -1.92 -15.18 -17.51
C ARG A 81 -2.19 -15.52 -16.06
N GLY A 82 -1.53 -14.78 -15.16
CA GLY A 82 -1.85 -14.84 -13.75
C GLY A 82 -3.31 -14.44 -13.56
N PRO A 83 -3.89 -14.71 -12.38
CA PRO A 83 -5.16 -14.13 -12.00
C PRO A 83 -5.16 -12.62 -12.31
N PRO A 84 -6.31 -12.05 -12.72
CA PRO A 84 -6.39 -10.65 -13.11
C PRO A 84 -5.75 -9.73 -12.06
N PRO A 85 -5.10 -8.62 -12.49
CA PRO A 85 -4.49 -7.69 -11.57
C PRO A 85 -5.52 -7.25 -10.52
N GLN A 86 -5.06 -7.12 -9.27
CA GLN A 86 -5.93 -6.71 -8.19
C GLN A 86 -6.45 -5.30 -8.49
N PRO A 87 -7.76 -5.06 -8.46
CA PRO A 87 -8.30 -3.72 -8.59
C PRO A 87 -7.76 -2.85 -7.45
N GLU A 88 -7.15 -1.73 -7.81
CA GLU A 88 -6.56 -0.78 -6.86
C GLU A 88 -7.65 0.16 -6.35
N LEU A 89 -8.11 -0.06 -5.11
CA LEU A 89 -9.01 0.85 -4.42
C LEU A 89 -8.24 1.56 -3.29
N ASP A 90 -8.04 2.86 -3.42
CA ASP A 90 -7.44 3.67 -2.35
C ASP A 90 -8.46 3.95 -1.24
N LEU A 91 -8.41 3.14 -0.19
CA LEU A 91 -9.27 3.25 0.98
C LEU A 91 -9.08 4.58 1.73
N VAL A 92 -7.90 5.19 1.68
CA VAL A 92 -7.61 6.44 2.40
C VAL A 92 -8.28 7.60 1.68
N ALA A 93 -8.12 7.70 0.36
CA ALA A 93 -8.81 8.70 -0.45
C ALA A 93 -10.33 8.52 -0.38
N ALA A 94 -10.83 7.28 -0.46
CA ALA A 94 -12.25 6.97 -0.30
C ALA A 94 -12.81 7.47 1.03
N ARG A 95 -12.12 7.15 2.13
CA ARG A 95 -12.52 7.58 3.46
C ARG A 95 -12.56 9.10 3.58
N HIS A 96 -11.57 9.80 3.02
CA HIS A 96 -11.54 11.25 3.06
C HIS A 96 -12.70 11.87 2.26
N LEU A 97 -13.01 11.33 1.08
CA LEU A 97 -14.16 11.77 0.27
C LEU A 97 -15.49 11.54 0.99
N CYS A 98 -15.67 10.39 1.65
CA CYS A 98 -16.89 10.13 2.42
C CYS A 98 -16.97 10.90 3.75
N GLN A 99 -15.88 11.55 4.18
CA GLN A 99 -15.82 12.35 5.41
C GLN A 99 -16.11 13.84 5.18
N THR A 100 -16.45 14.25 3.95
CA THR A 100 -16.91 15.63 3.70
C THR A 100 -18.12 15.94 4.56
N THR A 101 -18.02 16.99 5.39
CA THR A 101 -19.10 17.42 6.28
C THR A 101 -20.10 18.30 5.54
N ASP A 102 -21.29 18.45 6.09
CA ASP A 102 -22.37 19.24 5.47
C ASP A 102 -21.97 20.72 5.31
N GLU A 103 -21.19 21.27 6.25
CA GLU A 103 -20.69 22.65 6.15
C GLU A 103 -19.70 22.83 4.99
N ALA A 104 -18.94 21.78 4.66
CA ALA A 104 -18.04 21.80 3.51
C ALA A 104 -18.82 21.69 2.20
N LEU A 105 -19.96 21.01 2.18
CA LEU A 105 -20.84 20.90 1.01
C LEU A 105 -21.57 22.22 0.74
N ASP A 106 -22.04 22.90 1.77
CA ASP A 106 -22.70 24.21 1.66
C ASP A 106 -21.76 25.32 1.13
N GLY A 107 -20.45 25.13 1.33
CA GLY A 107 -19.41 26.02 0.82
C GLY A 107 -18.95 25.72 -0.62
N MET A 108 -19.39 24.62 -1.23
CA MET A 108 -19.02 24.26 -2.60
C MET A 108 -19.91 24.98 -3.62
N THR A 109 -19.32 25.32 -4.76
CA THR A 109 -20.06 25.79 -5.93
C THR A 109 -20.77 24.62 -6.63
N ASP A 110 -21.82 24.90 -7.41
CA ASP A 110 -22.58 23.88 -8.16
C ASP A 110 -21.69 23.01 -9.06
N ASP A 111 -20.64 23.58 -9.65
CA ASP A 111 -19.71 22.86 -10.50
C ASP A 111 -18.78 21.93 -9.69
N GLU A 112 -18.34 22.38 -8.52
CA GLU A 112 -17.56 21.56 -7.59
C GLU A 112 -18.39 20.42 -7.01
N LEU A 113 -19.68 20.66 -6.73
CA LEU A 113 -20.59 19.65 -6.23
C LEU A 113 -20.83 18.55 -7.28
N LYS A 114 -21.03 18.92 -8.55
CA LYS A 114 -21.13 17.95 -9.66
C LYS A 114 -19.84 17.15 -9.81
N ALA A 115 -18.69 17.80 -9.71
CA ALA A 115 -17.40 17.12 -9.75
C ALA A 115 -17.19 16.18 -8.54
N HIS A 116 -17.71 16.53 -7.36
CA HIS A 116 -17.68 15.69 -6.17
C HIS A 116 -18.54 14.44 -6.36
N ILE A 117 -19.76 14.60 -6.88
CA ILE A 117 -20.66 13.49 -7.21
C ILE A 117 -20.01 12.54 -8.22
N ALA A 118 -19.45 13.07 -9.31
CA ALA A 118 -18.77 12.26 -10.32
C ALA A 118 -17.58 11.45 -9.74
N LYS A 119 -16.83 12.04 -8.79
CA LYS A 119 -15.74 11.33 -8.08
C LYS A 119 -16.29 10.22 -7.18
N LEU A 120 -17.39 10.46 -6.47
CA LEU A 120 -18.04 9.46 -5.62
C LEU A 120 -18.58 8.29 -6.44
N GLU A 121 -19.23 8.56 -7.57
CA GLU A 121 -19.75 7.54 -8.48
C GLU A 121 -18.63 6.67 -9.06
N GLY A 122 -17.53 7.28 -9.53
CA GLY A 122 -16.37 6.52 -10.01
C GLY A 122 -15.71 5.67 -8.92
N LEU A 123 -15.73 6.15 -7.68
CA LEU A 123 -15.23 5.38 -6.53
C LEU A 123 -16.16 4.22 -6.17
N GLU A 124 -17.48 4.43 -6.25
CA GLU A 124 -18.48 3.39 -6.03
C GLU A 124 -18.31 2.24 -7.05
N GLU A 125 -18.11 2.57 -8.32
CA GLU A 125 -17.87 1.58 -9.38
C GLU A 125 -16.58 0.78 -9.10
N ALA A 126 -15.46 1.46 -8.84
CA ALA A 126 -14.20 0.80 -8.48
C ALA A 126 -14.33 -0.08 -7.22
N ALA A 127 -15.10 0.36 -6.23
CA ALA A 127 -15.35 -0.41 -5.01
C ALA A 127 -16.19 -1.67 -5.27
N LYS A 128 -17.20 -1.59 -6.16
CA LYS A 128 -17.99 -2.75 -6.59
C LYS A 128 -17.12 -3.77 -7.33
N GLU A 129 -16.30 -3.32 -8.28
CA GLU A 129 -15.36 -4.20 -9.00
C GLU A 129 -14.38 -4.88 -8.04
N ALA A 130 -13.83 -4.14 -7.08
CA ALA A 130 -12.94 -4.68 -6.07
C ALA A 130 -13.62 -5.74 -5.21
N LEU A 131 -14.85 -5.45 -4.76
CA LEU A 131 -15.64 -6.38 -3.97
C LEU A 131 -15.95 -7.66 -4.74
N GLU A 132 -16.36 -7.57 -6.00
CA GLU A 132 -16.63 -8.73 -6.85
C GLU A 132 -15.38 -9.59 -7.07
N TYR A 133 -14.24 -8.95 -7.31
CA TYR A 133 -12.96 -9.63 -7.43
C TYR A 133 -12.61 -10.41 -6.16
N TRP A 134 -12.72 -9.77 -4.98
CA TRP A 134 -12.40 -10.41 -3.70
C TRP A 134 -13.39 -11.51 -3.32
N LYS A 135 -14.69 -11.35 -3.63
CA LYS A 135 -15.69 -12.41 -3.46
C LYS A 135 -15.31 -13.65 -4.27
N LYS A 136 -15.08 -13.48 -5.57
CA LYS A 136 -14.69 -14.59 -6.45
C LYS A 136 -13.41 -15.28 -5.95
N ARG A 137 -12.40 -14.51 -5.55
CA ARG A 137 -11.15 -15.03 -5.00
C ARG A 137 -11.38 -15.83 -3.71
N THR A 138 -12.28 -15.36 -2.86
CA THR A 138 -12.60 -16.00 -1.59
C THR A 138 -13.37 -17.30 -1.83
N ASP A 139 -14.33 -17.29 -2.73
CA ASP A 139 -15.11 -18.49 -3.11
C ASP A 139 -14.21 -19.57 -3.74
N GLU A 140 -13.29 -19.18 -4.63
CA GLU A 140 -12.26 -20.08 -5.18
C GLU A 140 -11.44 -20.73 -4.05
N LYS A 141 -11.01 -19.94 -3.06
CA LYS A 141 -10.22 -20.44 -1.93
C LYS A 141 -11.01 -21.32 -0.98
N ILE A 142 -12.30 -21.06 -0.80
CA ILE A 142 -13.19 -21.90 -0.01
C ILE A 142 -13.38 -23.25 -0.70
N GLY A 143 -13.63 -23.26 -2.02
CA GLY A 143 -13.74 -24.49 -2.80
C GLY A 143 -12.44 -25.32 -2.80
N ASP A 144 -11.29 -24.66 -2.95
CA ASP A 144 -9.98 -25.31 -2.82
C ASP A 144 -9.84 -25.99 -1.44
N ARG A 145 -10.21 -25.28 -0.36
CA ARG A 145 -10.15 -25.79 1.01
C ARG A 145 -11.04 -27.04 1.19
N GLU A 146 -12.28 -27.00 0.72
CA GLU A 146 -13.21 -28.14 0.80
C GLU A 146 -12.71 -29.34 0.00
N ALA A 147 -12.12 -29.12 -1.18
CA ALA A 147 -11.51 -30.17 -1.97
C ALA A 147 -10.32 -30.81 -1.24
N PHE A 148 -9.45 -30.01 -0.62
CA PHE A 148 -8.33 -30.53 0.18
C PHE A 148 -8.83 -31.32 1.40
N GLU A 149 -9.84 -30.83 2.11
CA GLU A 149 -10.44 -31.54 3.25
C GLU A 149 -11.00 -32.91 2.81
N GLY A 150 -11.71 -32.99 1.67
CA GLY A 150 -12.21 -34.25 1.13
C GLY A 150 -11.10 -35.23 0.71
N VAL A 151 -10.02 -34.74 0.10
CA VAL A 151 -8.86 -35.56 -0.25
C VAL A 151 -8.16 -36.09 1.01
N ILE A 152 -7.97 -35.23 2.01
CA ILE A 152 -7.38 -35.63 3.29
C ILE A 152 -8.24 -36.69 3.98
N GLU A 153 -9.56 -36.50 4.00
CA GLU A 153 -10.48 -37.47 4.60
C GLU A 153 -10.37 -38.84 3.91
N ASN A 154 -10.38 -38.86 2.58
CA ASN A 154 -10.21 -40.09 1.79
C ASN A 154 -8.86 -40.76 2.07
N LEU A 155 -7.78 -39.99 2.14
CA LEU A 155 -6.45 -40.49 2.42
C LEU A 155 -6.35 -41.08 3.84
N VAL A 156 -6.92 -40.41 4.83
CA VAL A 156 -6.97 -40.87 6.23
C VAL A 156 -7.80 -42.15 6.36
N LYS A 157 -8.97 -42.22 5.69
CA LYS A 157 -9.79 -43.45 5.64
C LYS A 157 -9.02 -44.62 5.04
N HIS A 158 -8.33 -44.41 3.91
CA HIS A 158 -7.54 -45.44 3.25
C HIS A 158 -6.37 -45.91 4.15
N ALA A 159 -5.62 -44.99 4.73
CA ALA A 159 -4.51 -45.32 5.62
C ALA A 159 -4.96 -46.07 6.89
N ARG A 160 -6.11 -45.72 7.47
CA ARG A 160 -6.71 -46.46 8.60
C ARG A 160 -7.16 -47.87 8.19
N LYS A 161 -7.69 -48.03 6.97
CA LYS A 161 -8.13 -49.32 6.44
C LYS A 161 -6.96 -50.26 6.13
N VAL A 162 -5.85 -49.75 5.59
CA VAL A 162 -4.64 -50.55 5.29
C VAL A 162 -3.91 -51.01 6.54
N ARG A 163 -4.06 -50.29 7.66
CA ARG A 163 -3.41 -50.63 8.95
C ARG A 163 -4.24 -51.64 9.78
N LYS A 164 -5.47 -51.94 9.38
CA LYS A 164 -6.34 -52.97 9.99
C LYS A 164 -6.27 -54.25 9.16
#